data_AF-A0A2N2ZET1-F1
#
_entry.id   AF-A0A2N2ZET1-F1
#
_cell.length_a   1.000
_cell.length_b   1.000
_cell.length_c   1.000
_cell.angle_alpha   90.00
_cell.angle_beta   90.00
_cell.angle_gamma   90.00
#
_symmetry.space_group_name_H-M   'P 1'
#
loop_
_entity.id
_entity.type
_entity.pdbx_description
1 polymer ?
#
loop_
_entity_poly.entity_id
_entity_poly.type
_entity_poly.pdbx_seq_one_letter_code
_entity_poly.pdbx_strand_id
1 'polypeptide(L)'
;MFKIKLMKSQSALPAGGQIPPSDFQIPPGVHFVEERGPDFRIYEVSTHIAAFVGYTQKSCGEGPVHIRNLEEFTRIFGGGDSAPLSYTLYYCIFLYFVNGGSECMVVSAGGLEGERCADDLIKGLWALKADISAAIVAVPEAVMLPDVAGCLAVQREMLRFCGESDYMRFAILDLYGGDEEMDASVKEFRAGIGNSYLDCGAAYFPWVKLPLYRLNSELILPASPLVAAVYGIVDNSRGVWKAPANESARYVTGCSIKLTQAQVMKLTSPSDGGVNINAIILAPGVGITLWGARTLIPEAVPARFINVKRTLSFLKSSISSSLNCFLCEPNSPETWRSIEKTVSSYLEGFRLRGGFFGTSSAECFRVSAGSAADSGIDSHEWPADQTILVKVEVAMIKPGEFIEL
;
A
#
# COMPACT_ATOMS: atom_id res chain seq x y z
N MET A 1 -14.44 2.89 -7.99
CA MET A 1 -14.44 2.27 -9.34
C MET A 1 -13.00 2.16 -9.79
N PHE A 2 -12.55 0.96 -10.16
CA PHE A 2 -11.27 0.76 -10.84
C PHE A 2 -11.50 -0.13 -12.06
N LYS A 3 -10.65 0.02 -13.08
CA LYS A 3 -10.73 -0.71 -14.35
C LYS A 3 -9.50 -1.61 -14.45
N ILE A 4 -9.70 -2.84 -14.92
CA ILE A 4 -8.63 -3.81 -15.17
C ILE A 4 -8.63 -4.13 -16.67
N LYS A 5 -7.44 -4.16 -17.26
CA LYS A 5 -7.22 -4.39 -18.69
C LYS A 5 -6.43 -5.69 -18.87
N LEU A 6 -6.97 -6.64 -19.63
CA LEU A 6 -6.30 -7.89 -19.96
C LEU A 6 -5.76 -7.85 -21.39
N MET A 7 -4.57 -8.40 -21.60
CA MET A 7 -3.80 -8.33 -22.86
C MET A 7 -3.64 -9.69 -23.53
N LYS A 8 -3.34 -9.69 -24.83
CA LYS A 8 -2.91 -10.86 -25.59
C LYS A 8 -1.42 -10.71 -25.93
N SER A 9 -0.62 -11.73 -25.67
CA SER A 9 0.74 -11.82 -26.20
C SER A 9 0.68 -12.00 -27.72
N GLN A 10 1.42 -11.19 -28.46
CA GLN A 10 1.61 -11.41 -29.89
C GLN A 10 2.45 -12.67 -30.11
N SER A 11 1.79 -13.80 -30.29
CA SER A 11 2.33 -14.91 -31.06
C SER A 11 1.45 -15.12 -32.28
N ALA A 12 2.06 -15.02 -33.45
CA ALA A 12 1.41 -15.25 -34.73
C ALA A 12 1.01 -16.73 -34.82
N LEU A 13 -0.29 -17.00 -34.77
CA LEU A 13 -0.85 -18.27 -35.23
C LEU A 13 -1.18 -18.12 -36.73
N PRO A 14 -0.76 -19.04 -37.60
CA PRO A 14 -1.08 -18.97 -39.02
C PRO A 14 -2.58 -19.16 -39.23
N ALA A 15 -3.14 -18.33 -40.11
CA ALA A 15 -4.52 -18.42 -40.57
C ALA A 15 -4.76 -19.76 -41.27
N GLY A 16 -5.76 -20.52 -40.83
CA GLY A 16 -6.19 -21.72 -41.54
C GLY A 16 -6.99 -22.70 -40.69
N GLY A 17 -8.25 -22.41 -40.43
CA GLY A 17 -9.21 -23.39 -39.91
C GLY A 17 -10.63 -22.97 -40.29
N GLN A 18 -11.20 -23.63 -41.30
CA GLN A 18 -12.58 -23.41 -41.73
C GLN A 18 -13.56 -23.76 -40.59
N ILE A 19 -14.52 -22.87 -40.36
CA ILE A 19 -15.70 -23.18 -39.53
C ILE A 19 -16.54 -24.20 -40.32
N PRO A 20 -16.92 -25.36 -39.74
CA PRO A 20 -17.81 -26.28 -40.44
C PRO A 20 -19.25 -25.73 -40.46
N PRO A 21 -20.03 -26.02 -41.51
CA PRO A 21 -21.38 -25.48 -41.69
C PRO A 21 -22.38 -26.03 -40.65
N SER A 22 -23.49 -25.31 -40.50
CA SER A 22 -24.52 -25.38 -39.45
C SER A 22 -25.37 -26.67 -39.36
N ASP A 23 -24.95 -27.78 -39.96
CA ASP A 23 -25.71 -29.05 -40.00
C ASP A 23 -24.91 -30.22 -39.40
N PHE A 24 -24.31 -30.04 -38.22
CA PHE A 24 -23.63 -31.12 -37.52
C PHE A 24 -24.64 -31.94 -36.70
N GLN A 25 -25.16 -33.03 -37.28
CA GLN A 25 -26.00 -33.99 -36.58
C GLN A 25 -25.13 -34.92 -35.73
N ILE A 26 -25.31 -34.87 -34.41
CA ILE A 26 -24.53 -35.66 -33.46
C ILE A 26 -24.92 -37.15 -33.59
N PRO A 27 -23.96 -38.07 -33.79
CA PRO A 27 -24.25 -39.49 -33.89
C PRO A 27 -24.90 -40.05 -32.60
N PRO A 28 -25.82 -41.03 -32.70
CA PRO A 28 -26.40 -41.66 -31.52
C PRO A 28 -25.32 -42.32 -30.67
N GLY A 29 -25.22 -41.93 -29.39
CA GLY A 29 -24.24 -42.43 -28.42
C GLY A 29 -23.19 -41.41 -27.95
N VAL A 30 -23.19 -40.18 -28.49
CA VAL A 30 -22.34 -39.09 -28.01
C VAL A 30 -23.09 -38.26 -26.97
N HIS A 31 -22.57 -38.20 -25.75
CA HIS A 31 -23.04 -37.30 -24.70
C HIS A 31 -22.09 -36.12 -24.59
N PHE A 32 -22.62 -34.89 -24.55
CA PHE A 32 -21.84 -33.76 -24.07
C PHE A 32 -21.66 -33.92 -22.57
N VAL A 33 -20.43 -34.16 -22.15
CA VAL A 33 -20.03 -33.88 -20.78
C VAL A 33 -19.63 -32.41 -20.78
N GLU A 34 -20.43 -31.56 -20.15
CA GLU A 34 -20.00 -30.21 -19.81
C GLU A 34 -18.87 -30.38 -18.78
N GLU A 35 -17.62 -30.44 -19.26
CA GLU A 35 -16.48 -30.35 -18.37
C GLU A 35 -16.55 -28.99 -17.70
N ARG A 36 -16.76 -28.98 -16.37
CA ARG A 36 -16.46 -27.80 -15.57
C ARG A 36 -15.01 -27.45 -15.88
N GLY A 37 -14.83 -26.31 -16.56
CA GLY A 37 -13.52 -25.68 -16.63
C GLY A 37 -12.92 -25.58 -15.22
N PRO A 38 -11.58 -25.52 -15.11
CA PRO A 38 -10.90 -25.50 -13.82
C PRO A 38 -11.54 -24.47 -12.88
N ASP A 39 -11.76 -24.84 -11.61
CA ASP A 39 -12.28 -23.95 -10.57
C ASP A 39 -11.28 -22.80 -10.34
N PHE A 40 -11.33 -21.79 -11.20
CA PHE A 40 -10.43 -20.67 -11.16
C PHE A 40 -10.81 -19.76 -9.98
N ARG A 41 -9.80 -19.39 -9.19
CA ARG A 41 -9.97 -18.58 -7.97
C ARG A 41 -9.04 -17.38 -8.02
N ILE A 42 -9.51 -16.28 -7.48
CA ILE A 42 -8.69 -15.09 -7.25
C ILE A 42 -7.87 -15.31 -5.98
N TYR A 43 -6.57 -15.07 -6.09
CA TYR A 43 -5.63 -15.10 -4.97
C TYR A 43 -5.41 -13.67 -4.46
N GLU A 44 -5.48 -13.53 -3.15
CA GLU A 44 -5.27 -12.25 -2.46
C GLU A 44 -3.77 -11.95 -2.37
N VAL A 45 -3.38 -10.72 -2.69
CA VAL A 45 -2.00 -10.24 -2.48
C VAL A 45 -1.75 -9.96 -0.99
N SER A 46 -0.49 -9.89 -0.57
CA SER A 46 -0.18 -9.44 0.79
C SER A 46 -0.58 -7.97 0.99
N THR A 47 -1.05 -7.63 2.20
CA THR A 47 -1.39 -6.25 2.58
C THR A 47 -0.45 -5.67 3.64
N HIS A 48 0.34 -6.52 4.31
CA HIS A 48 1.05 -6.17 5.55
C HIS A 48 2.58 -6.20 5.42
N ILE A 49 3.14 -6.75 4.34
CA ILE A 49 4.59 -6.77 4.15
C ILE A 49 5.07 -5.34 3.92
N ALA A 50 5.86 -4.84 4.87
CA ALA A 50 6.47 -3.52 4.80
C ALA A 50 7.84 -3.61 4.13
N ALA A 51 8.19 -2.59 3.35
CA ALA A 51 9.52 -2.40 2.79
C ALA A 51 10.14 -1.15 3.41
N PHE A 52 11.36 -1.29 3.90
CA PHE A 52 12.15 -0.24 4.51
C PHE A 52 13.40 0.02 3.68
N VAL A 53 13.65 1.29 3.36
CA VAL A 53 14.89 1.72 2.70
C VAL A 53 15.65 2.62 3.66
N GLY A 54 16.95 2.40 3.77
CA GLY A 54 17.83 3.22 4.61
C GLY A 54 19.26 2.69 4.66
N TYR A 55 20.12 3.40 5.35
CA TYR A 55 21.52 3.10 5.54
C TYR A 55 21.72 2.01 6.59
N THR A 56 22.52 1.01 6.24
CA THR A 56 22.82 -0.11 7.13
C THR A 56 24.31 -0.19 7.45
N GLN A 57 24.66 -0.88 8.54
CA GLN A 57 26.06 -1.03 8.95
C GLN A 57 26.84 -1.99 8.04
N LYS A 58 26.15 -2.92 7.38
CA LYS A 58 26.70 -3.86 6.40
C LYS A 58 25.82 -3.86 5.16
N SER A 59 26.42 -3.65 3.99
CA SER A 59 25.69 -3.76 2.72
C SER A 59 25.59 -5.22 2.28
N CYS A 60 24.43 -5.62 1.78
CA CYS A 60 24.18 -6.94 1.19
C CYS A 60 23.60 -6.83 -0.22
N GLY A 61 24.38 -6.21 -1.13
CA GLY A 61 23.98 -6.02 -2.52
C GLY A 61 22.91 -4.94 -2.71
N GLU A 62 22.46 -4.79 -3.96
CA GLU A 62 21.61 -3.66 -4.38
C GLU A 62 20.10 -3.96 -4.36
N GLY A 63 19.68 -5.15 -3.92
CA GLY A 63 18.30 -5.62 -4.00
C GLY A 63 17.55 -5.71 -2.65
N PRO A 64 16.21 -5.84 -2.69
CA PRO A 64 15.42 -6.10 -1.49
C PRO A 64 15.78 -7.45 -0.87
N VAL A 65 15.96 -7.46 0.45
CA VAL A 65 16.16 -8.68 1.24
C VAL A 65 15.00 -8.84 2.22
N HIS A 66 14.35 -10.00 2.15
CA HIS A 66 13.30 -10.39 3.09
C HIS A 66 13.90 -10.83 4.42
N ILE A 67 13.35 -10.29 5.50
CA ILE A 67 13.70 -10.65 6.88
C ILE A 67 12.42 -10.92 7.70
N ARG A 68 12.50 -11.93 8.57
CA ARG A 68 11.36 -12.38 9.40
C ARG A 68 11.48 -11.98 10.86
N ASN A 69 12.65 -11.49 11.26
CA ASN A 69 12.93 -11.09 12.63
C ASN A 69 14.17 -10.20 12.68
N LEU A 70 14.40 -9.61 13.85
CA LEU A 70 15.53 -8.73 14.08
C LEU A 70 16.89 -9.45 14.04
N GLU A 71 16.95 -10.74 14.41
CA GLU A 71 18.20 -11.50 14.38
C GLU A 71 18.72 -11.66 12.94
N GLU A 72 17.82 -11.95 11.99
CA GLU A 72 18.13 -11.96 10.56
C GLU A 72 18.64 -10.59 10.09
N PHE A 73 17.99 -9.50 10.52
CA PHE A 73 18.48 -8.15 10.23
C PHE A 73 19.91 -7.96 10.73
N THR A 74 20.17 -8.23 12.01
CA THR A 74 21.50 -8.03 12.61
C THR A 74 22.58 -8.87 11.94
N ARG A 75 22.25 -10.10 11.54
CA ARG A 75 23.16 -10.98 10.81
C ARG A 75 23.56 -10.41 9.45
N ILE A 76 22.59 -9.90 8.70
CA ILE A 76 22.76 -9.45 7.31
C ILE A 76 23.29 -8.01 7.25
N PHE A 77 22.63 -7.10 7.95
CA PHE A 77 22.82 -5.65 7.86
C PHE A 77 23.65 -5.05 9.00
N GLY A 78 24.00 -5.85 10.00
CA GLY A 78 24.63 -5.36 11.22
C GLY A 78 23.64 -4.63 12.14
N GLY A 79 24.16 -3.84 13.07
CA GLY A 79 23.39 -3.23 14.14
C GLY A 79 23.57 -3.96 15.47
N GLY A 80 22.49 -4.04 16.24
CA GLY A 80 22.50 -4.69 17.54
C GLY A 80 22.99 -3.79 18.68
N ASP A 81 23.37 -4.44 19.76
CA ASP A 81 23.56 -3.83 21.05
C ASP A 81 24.75 -2.87 21.18
N SER A 82 25.67 -2.95 20.23
CA SER A 82 26.88 -2.12 20.09
C SER A 82 26.83 -1.25 18.83
N ALA A 83 25.68 -1.15 18.16
CA ALA A 83 25.53 -0.36 16.95
C ALA A 83 25.76 1.12 17.25
N PRO A 84 26.58 1.82 16.43
CA PRO A 84 26.60 3.27 16.45
C PRO A 84 25.19 3.81 16.22
N LEU A 85 24.78 4.82 17.01
CA LEU A 85 23.51 5.52 16.83
C LEU A 85 23.38 6.21 15.46
N SER A 86 24.46 6.28 14.68
CA SER A 86 24.40 6.75 13.31
C SER A 86 23.52 5.86 12.43
N TYR A 87 23.46 4.53 12.62
CA TYR A 87 22.62 3.64 11.81
C TYR A 87 21.22 3.47 12.43
N THR A 88 20.37 4.47 12.27
CA THR A 88 19.06 4.52 12.93
C THR A 88 18.05 3.55 12.32
N LEU A 89 18.28 3.05 11.09
CA LEU A 89 17.45 2.03 10.47
C LEU A 89 17.34 0.75 11.33
N TYR A 90 18.40 0.32 12.01
CA TYR A 90 18.32 -0.83 12.94
C TYR A 90 17.25 -0.61 14.00
N TYR A 91 17.22 0.56 14.63
CA TYR A 91 16.24 0.89 15.67
C TYR A 91 14.82 1.08 15.10
N CYS A 92 14.72 1.56 13.85
CA CYS A 92 13.45 1.61 13.12
C CYS A 92 12.89 0.19 12.88
N ILE A 93 13.72 -0.75 12.46
CA ILE A 93 13.32 -2.15 12.26
C ILE A 93 13.02 -2.85 13.59
N PHE A 94 13.80 -2.57 14.64
CA PHE A 94 13.46 -2.99 16.00
C PHE A 94 12.06 -2.49 16.38
N LEU A 95 11.79 -1.19 16.20
CA LEU A 95 10.51 -0.56 16.50
C LEU A 95 9.34 -1.22 15.74
N TYR A 96 9.54 -1.56 14.47
CA TYR A 96 8.57 -2.31 13.65
C TYR A 96 8.26 -3.70 14.25
N PHE A 97 9.28 -4.51 14.53
CA PHE A 97 9.07 -5.87 15.04
C PHE A 97 8.47 -5.89 16.45
N VAL A 98 8.92 -5.03 17.37
CA VAL A 98 8.35 -4.99 18.73
C VAL A 98 6.90 -4.48 18.74
N ASN A 99 6.52 -3.67 17.74
CA ASN A 99 5.13 -3.27 17.53
C ASN A 99 4.29 -4.33 16.81
N GLY A 100 4.81 -5.53 16.56
CA GLY A 100 4.08 -6.66 15.99
C GLY A 100 4.12 -6.78 14.48
N GLY A 101 5.08 -6.13 13.82
CA GLY A 101 5.46 -6.46 12.45
C GLY A 101 5.89 -7.93 12.34
N SER A 102 5.43 -8.63 11.30
CA SER A 102 5.68 -10.07 11.12
C SER A 102 6.92 -10.35 10.27
N GLU A 103 7.01 -9.71 9.11
CA GLU A 103 8.13 -9.81 8.18
C GLU A 103 8.22 -8.51 7.37
N CYS A 104 9.42 -8.15 6.94
CA CYS A 104 9.63 -6.97 6.11
C CYS A 104 10.75 -7.18 5.10
N MET A 105 10.75 -6.34 4.07
CA MET A 105 11.86 -6.18 3.16
C MET A 105 12.72 -5.02 3.60
N VAL A 106 14.03 -5.17 3.44
CA VAL A 106 15.00 -4.10 3.68
C VAL A 106 15.85 -3.93 2.42
N VAL A 107 16.04 -2.68 2.01
CA VAL A 107 17.05 -2.29 1.03
C VAL A 107 18.06 -1.39 1.72
N SER A 108 19.33 -1.82 1.71
CA SER A 108 20.43 -0.97 2.15
C SER A 108 20.69 0.10 1.09
N ALA A 109 20.53 1.36 1.46
CA ALA A 109 20.86 2.51 0.63
C ALA A 109 22.36 2.85 0.75
N GLY A 110 22.93 3.30 -0.37
CA GLY A 110 24.28 3.87 -0.43
C GLY A 110 25.41 2.88 -0.10
N GLY A 111 26.60 3.45 0.09
CA GLY A 111 27.78 2.74 0.58
C GLY A 111 27.87 2.73 2.10
N LEU A 112 28.87 2.02 2.64
CA LEU A 112 29.18 2.04 4.08
C LEU A 112 29.85 3.34 4.54
N GLU A 113 30.42 4.08 3.59
CA GLU A 113 31.15 5.33 3.77
C GLU A 113 30.54 6.39 2.84
N GLY A 114 30.59 7.66 3.26
CA GLY A 114 30.10 8.80 2.49
C GLY A 114 29.00 9.59 3.18
N GLU A 115 28.69 10.76 2.63
CA GLU A 115 27.57 11.58 3.07
C GLU A 115 26.25 10.95 2.64
N ARG A 116 25.26 10.97 3.54
CA ARG A 116 23.91 10.50 3.26
C ARG A 116 23.22 11.51 2.36
N CYS A 117 22.75 11.05 1.21
CA CYS A 117 22.07 11.89 0.24
C CYS A 117 20.72 11.30 -0.19
N ALA A 118 19.88 12.15 -0.78
CA ALA A 118 18.58 11.74 -1.30
C ALA A 118 18.71 10.69 -2.41
N ASP A 119 19.72 10.82 -3.27
CA ASP A 119 19.91 9.94 -4.44
C ASP A 119 20.10 8.47 -4.05
N ASP A 120 20.80 8.19 -2.95
CA ASP A 120 21.01 6.83 -2.46
C ASP A 120 19.71 6.19 -1.96
N LEU A 121 18.91 6.96 -1.22
CA LEU A 121 17.59 6.52 -0.75
C LEU A 121 16.61 6.32 -1.92
N ILE A 122 16.65 7.22 -2.93
CA ILE A 122 15.82 7.10 -4.14
C ILE A 122 16.23 5.86 -4.94
N LYS A 123 17.53 5.60 -5.12
CA LYS A 123 18.02 4.37 -5.76
C LYS A 123 17.53 3.12 -5.02
N GLY A 124 17.66 3.09 -3.69
CA GLY A 124 17.17 1.98 -2.87
C GLY A 124 15.66 1.78 -2.96
N LEU A 125 14.88 2.87 -3.00
CA LEU A 125 13.44 2.83 -3.22
C LEU A 125 13.09 2.18 -4.56
N TRP A 126 13.76 2.56 -5.65
CA TRP A 126 13.48 1.98 -6.97
C TRP A 126 13.98 0.54 -7.11
N ALA A 127 14.97 0.11 -6.32
CA ALA A 127 15.38 -1.30 -6.25
C ALA A 127 14.26 -2.23 -5.74
N LEU A 128 13.30 -1.71 -4.95
CA LEU A 128 12.10 -2.46 -4.55
C LEU A 128 11.25 -2.92 -5.74
N LYS A 129 11.44 -2.39 -6.95
CA LYS A 129 10.74 -2.91 -8.16
C LYS A 129 11.02 -4.39 -8.43
N ALA A 130 12.16 -4.90 -7.97
CA ALA A 130 12.52 -6.30 -8.13
C ALA A 130 11.57 -7.26 -7.41
N ASP A 131 10.82 -6.78 -6.41
CA ASP A 131 9.84 -7.57 -5.65
C ASP A 131 8.49 -6.85 -5.55
N ILE A 132 7.41 -7.57 -5.88
CA ILE A 132 6.05 -7.03 -5.91
C ILE A 132 5.29 -7.18 -4.58
N SER A 133 5.89 -7.85 -3.59
CA SER A 133 5.21 -8.22 -2.35
C SER A 133 5.09 -7.07 -1.33
N ALA A 134 5.81 -5.97 -1.55
CA ALA A 134 5.83 -4.80 -0.65
C ALA A 134 4.51 -4.04 -0.71
N ALA A 135 3.62 -4.25 0.27
CA ALA A 135 2.34 -3.54 0.34
C ALA A 135 2.46 -2.15 0.98
N ILE A 136 3.43 -1.97 1.86
CA ILE A 136 3.71 -0.74 2.61
C ILE A 136 5.15 -0.34 2.33
N VAL A 137 5.40 0.95 2.11
CA VAL A 137 6.74 1.48 1.82
C VAL A 137 7.06 2.62 2.78
N ALA A 138 8.20 2.52 3.47
CA ALA A 138 8.69 3.55 4.37
C ALA A 138 10.18 3.78 4.16
N VAL A 139 10.60 5.05 4.20
CA VAL A 139 12.01 5.46 4.14
C VAL A 139 12.28 6.34 5.37
N PRO A 140 12.37 5.74 6.58
CA PRO A 140 12.42 6.51 7.82
C PRO A 140 13.63 7.43 7.89
N GLU A 141 14.75 7.09 7.24
CA GLU A 141 15.94 7.95 7.23
C GLU A 141 15.87 9.10 6.22
N ALA A 142 14.79 9.24 5.44
CA ALA A 142 14.59 10.41 4.60
C ALA A 142 14.53 11.70 5.44
N VAL A 143 13.91 11.64 6.62
CA VAL A 143 13.85 12.77 7.56
C VAL A 143 15.13 12.98 8.36
N MET A 144 16.14 12.14 8.16
CA MET A 144 17.48 12.23 8.76
C MET A 144 18.51 12.80 7.78
N LEU A 145 18.09 13.21 6.59
CA LEU A 145 18.95 13.91 5.63
C LEU A 145 19.32 15.31 6.16
N PRO A 146 20.42 15.93 5.69
CA PRO A 146 20.89 17.21 6.21
C PRO A 146 19.92 18.39 5.97
N ASP A 147 19.03 18.27 4.99
CA ASP A 147 18.15 19.33 4.58
C ASP A 147 16.74 18.82 4.20
N VAL A 148 15.76 19.68 4.41
CA VAL A 148 14.34 19.39 4.13
C VAL A 148 14.07 19.14 2.65
N ALA A 149 14.83 19.76 1.73
CA ALA A 149 14.62 19.59 0.30
C ALA A 149 14.98 18.16 -0.16
N GLY A 150 16.07 17.60 0.36
CA GLY A 150 16.45 16.21 0.18
C GLY A 150 15.39 15.24 0.72
N CYS A 151 14.89 15.49 1.94
CA CYS A 151 13.79 14.70 2.51
C CYS A 151 12.55 14.70 1.60
N LEU A 152 12.10 15.88 1.18
CA LEU A 152 10.93 16.04 0.32
C LEU A 152 11.13 15.39 -1.06
N ALA A 153 12.34 15.43 -1.61
CA ALA A 153 12.66 14.75 -2.87
C ALA A 153 12.44 13.23 -2.76
N VAL A 154 12.93 12.61 -1.69
CA VAL A 154 12.68 11.17 -1.42
C VAL A 154 11.19 10.90 -1.26
N GLN A 155 10.47 11.72 -0.50
CA GLN A 155 9.04 11.51 -0.23
C GLN A 155 8.16 11.64 -1.47
N ARG A 156 8.46 12.60 -2.36
CA ARG A 156 7.79 12.71 -3.67
C ARG A 156 8.04 11.45 -4.51
N GLU A 157 9.26 10.93 -4.49
CA GLU A 157 9.58 9.67 -5.18
C GLU A 157 8.89 8.47 -4.54
N MET A 158 8.71 8.42 -3.22
CA MET A 158 7.90 7.39 -2.55
C MET A 158 6.45 7.39 -3.02
N LEU A 159 5.84 8.59 -3.12
CA LEU A 159 4.48 8.74 -3.65
C LEU A 159 4.40 8.31 -5.11
N ARG A 160 5.37 8.70 -5.94
CA ARG A 160 5.46 8.29 -7.35
C ARG A 160 5.64 6.78 -7.49
N PHE A 161 6.55 6.19 -6.73
CA PHE A 161 6.79 4.74 -6.69
C PHE A 161 5.51 3.95 -6.36
N CYS A 162 4.72 4.44 -5.38
CA CYS A 162 3.45 3.82 -5.03
C CYS A 162 2.34 4.08 -6.06
N GLY A 163 2.32 5.28 -6.65
CA GLY A 163 1.27 5.73 -7.57
C GLY A 163 1.39 5.16 -8.99
N GLU A 164 2.61 4.94 -9.49
CA GLU A 164 2.87 4.29 -10.78
C GLU A 164 2.79 2.76 -10.71
N SER A 165 2.62 2.18 -9.51
CA SER A 165 2.60 0.74 -9.31
C SER A 165 1.27 0.12 -9.72
N ASP A 166 1.33 -0.96 -10.50
CA ASP A 166 0.17 -1.82 -10.76
C ASP A 166 -0.23 -2.67 -9.54
N TYR A 167 0.71 -2.89 -8.64
CA TYR A 167 0.54 -3.63 -7.39
C TYR A 167 0.23 -2.70 -6.23
N MET A 168 -0.40 -3.25 -5.19
CA MET A 168 -0.70 -2.55 -3.96
C MET A 168 0.61 -2.08 -3.32
N ARG A 169 0.78 -0.77 -3.28
CA ARG A 169 1.86 -0.09 -2.56
C ARG A 169 1.28 1.15 -1.90
N PHE A 170 1.72 1.45 -0.69
CA PHE A 170 1.26 2.62 0.06
C PHE A 170 2.41 3.22 0.87
N ALA A 171 2.67 4.51 0.66
CA ALA A 171 3.76 5.22 1.31
C ALA A 171 3.37 5.71 2.71
N ILE A 172 4.21 5.45 3.71
CA ILE A 172 4.10 6.08 5.03
C ILE A 172 5.24 7.08 5.17
N LEU A 173 4.88 8.35 5.37
CA LEU A 173 5.79 9.47 5.44
C LEU A 173 5.88 10.00 6.88
N ASP A 174 7.06 10.44 7.26
CA ASP A 174 7.32 11.20 8.48
C ASP A 174 7.60 12.66 8.14
N LEU A 175 7.33 13.59 9.05
CA LEU A 175 7.70 14.99 8.82
C LEU A 175 9.17 15.24 9.19
N TYR A 176 9.86 16.02 8.37
CA TYR A 176 11.19 16.57 8.67
C TYR A 176 11.10 17.51 9.89
N GLY A 177 12.06 17.41 10.81
CA GLY A 177 12.00 18.11 12.10
C GLY A 177 10.81 17.68 12.97
N GLY A 178 10.31 16.44 12.81
CA GLY A 178 9.14 15.94 13.52
C GLY A 178 9.33 15.79 15.04
N ASP A 179 10.52 16.08 15.55
CA ASP A 179 10.91 16.20 16.94
C ASP A 179 11.16 17.64 17.41
N GLU A 180 11.02 18.62 16.52
CA GLU A 180 11.25 20.05 16.77
C GLU A 180 9.92 20.83 16.95
N GLU A 181 9.66 21.83 16.11
CA GLU A 181 8.53 22.77 16.21
C GLU A 181 7.45 22.45 15.16
N MET A 182 6.21 22.25 15.62
CA MET A 182 5.13 21.76 14.77
C MET A 182 4.84 22.68 13.57
N ASP A 183 4.74 23.99 13.77
CA ASP A 183 4.29 24.89 12.70
C ASP A 183 5.35 25.01 11.59
N ALA A 184 6.63 25.05 11.93
CA ALA A 184 7.73 24.97 10.97
C ALA A 184 7.68 23.69 10.13
N SER A 185 7.68 22.51 10.77
CA SER A 185 7.67 21.21 10.07
C SER A 185 6.44 21.04 9.17
N VAL A 186 5.26 21.42 9.66
CA VAL A 186 4.01 21.33 8.90
C VAL A 186 4.02 22.26 7.70
N LYS A 187 4.51 23.49 7.88
CA LYS A 187 4.58 24.48 6.80
C LYS A 187 5.53 24.02 5.69
N GLU A 188 6.73 23.56 6.05
CA GLU A 188 7.71 23.06 5.08
C GLU A 188 7.19 21.84 4.34
N PHE A 189 6.60 20.88 5.05
CA PHE A 189 6.01 19.69 4.44
C PHE A 189 4.89 20.03 3.45
N ARG A 190 3.93 20.88 3.85
CA ARG A 190 2.81 21.27 2.97
C ARG A 190 3.25 22.08 1.77
N ALA A 191 4.24 22.96 1.91
CA ALA A 191 4.80 23.70 0.78
C ALA A 191 5.61 22.80 -0.16
N GLY A 192 6.18 21.72 0.38
CA GLY A 192 7.16 20.89 -0.28
C GLY A 192 6.63 19.62 -0.92
N ILE A 193 5.57 18.98 -0.43
CA ILE A 193 5.20 17.63 -0.87
C ILE A 193 4.63 17.57 -2.31
N GLY A 194 4.07 18.69 -2.80
CA GLY A 194 3.44 18.77 -4.12
C GLY A 194 2.03 18.15 -4.16
N ASN A 195 1.52 17.90 -5.37
CA ASN A 195 0.11 17.52 -5.60
C ASN A 195 -0.07 16.17 -6.31
N SER A 196 1.01 15.43 -6.57
CA SER A 196 0.98 14.18 -7.33
C SER A 196 0.86 12.98 -6.39
N TYR A 197 -0.01 12.02 -6.74
CA TYR A 197 -0.18 10.74 -6.04
C TYR A 197 -0.46 10.85 -4.53
N LEU A 198 -1.11 11.94 -4.10
CA LEU A 198 -1.44 12.21 -2.69
C LEU A 198 -2.34 11.15 -2.05
N ASP A 199 -3.09 10.41 -2.87
CA ASP A 199 -3.91 9.29 -2.44
C ASP A 199 -3.10 8.05 -2.11
N CYS A 200 -1.85 7.94 -2.56
CA CYS A 200 -1.00 6.76 -2.41
C CYS A 200 -0.08 6.81 -1.18
N GLY A 201 -0.25 7.80 -0.30
CA GLY A 201 0.49 7.87 0.95
C GLY A 201 -0.22 8.60 2.08
N ALA A 202 0.34 8.47 3.27
CA ALA A 202 -0.10 9.16 4.47
C ALA A 202 1.10 9.67 5.27
N ALA A 203 0.99 10.87 5.81
CA ALA A 203 1.99 11.45 6.69
C ALA A 203 1.58 11.32 8.16
N TYR A 204 2.57 11.15 9.03
CA TYR A 204 2.40 11.04 10.47
C TYR A 204 3.29 12.03 11.21
N PHE A 205 2.74 12.65 12.25
CA PHE A 205 3.43 13.57 13.15
C PHE A 205 2.90 13.42 14.57
N PRO A 206 3.74 13.54 15.61
CA PRO A 206 5.18 13.78 15.60
C PRO A 206 5.97 12.45 15.65
N TRP A 207 7.29 12.55 15.82
CA TRP A 207 8.16 11.39 16.08
C TRP A 207 7.88 10.74 17.44
N VAL A 208 8.35 9.51 17.63
CA VAL A 208 8.10 8.69 18.82
C VAL A 208 9.37 8.43 19.63
N LYS A 209 9.22 8.21 20.93
CA LYS A 209 10.31 7.93 21.87
C LYS A 209 10.41 6.43 22.14
N LEU A 210 11.57 5.86 21.82
CA LEU A 210 11.94 4.48 22.08
C LEU A 210 12.87 4.42 23.32
N PRO A 211 12.48 3.74 24.41
CA PRO A 211 13.35 3.57 25.55
C PRO A 211 14.49 2.59 25.24
N LEU A 212 15.73 3.02 25.45
CA LEU A 212 16.93 2.19 25.36
C LEU A 212 17.39 1.85 26.77
N TYR A 213 16.76 0.85 27.40
CA TYR A 213 16.99 0.49 28.80
C TYR A 213 18.47 0.22 29.14
N ARG A 214 19.23 -0.39 28.21
CA ARG A 214 20.66 -0.67 28.43
C ARG A 214 21.53 0.57 28.45
N LEU A 215 21.12 1.63 27.75
CA LEU A 215 21.82 2.93 27.72
C LEU A 215 21.25 3.92 28.73
N ASN A 216 20.19 3.54 29.45
CA ASN A 216 19.41 4.42 30.32
C ASN A 216 19.06 5.75 29.63
N SER A 217 18.66 5.67 28.35
CA SER A 217 18.36 6.81 27.49
C SER A 217 17.10 6.55 26.65
N GLU A 218 16.58 7.60 26.02
CA GLU A 218 15.52 7.50 25.02
C GLU A 218 16.06 7.91 23.66
N LEU A 219 15.69 7.15 22.62
CA LEU A 219 15.96 7.50 21.24
C LEU A 219 14.69 8.03 20.60
N ILE A 220 14.75 9.21 19.99
CA ILE A 220 13.64 9.76 19.23
C ILE A 220 13.76 9.24 17.79
N LEU A 221 12.69 8.64 17.28
CA LEU A 221 12.66 8.00 15.96
C LEU A 221 11.45 8.46 15.15
N PRO A 222 11.59 8.53 13.82
CA PRO A 222 10.45 8.65 12.91
C PRO A 222 9.41 7.55 13.18
N ALA A 223 8.14 7.88 13.00
CA ALA A 223 7.04 7.00 13.39
C ALA A 223 6.65 5.98 12.32
N SER A 224 7.07 6.16 11.06
CA SER A 224 6.70 5.27 9.95
C SER A 224 6.90 3.76 10.22
N PRO A 225 7.96 3.28 10.91
CA PRO A 225 8.10 1.86 11.20
C PRO A 225 7.04 1.34 12.18
N LEU A 226 6.71 2.13 13.19
CA LEU A 226 5.64 1.80 14.14
C LEU A 226 4.28 1.80 13.44
N VAL A 227 4.02 2.79 12.59
CA VAL A 227 2.76 2.88 11.83
C VAL A 227 2.62 1.69 10.87
N ALA A 228 3.70 1.31 10.18
CA ALA A 228 3.71 0.13 9.31
C ALA A 228 3.36 -1.16 10.06
N ALA A 229 3.87 -1.34 11.28
CA ALA A 229 3.52 -2.48 12.13
C ALA A 229 2.04 -2.47 12.52
N VAL A 230 1.51 -1.30 12.91
CA VAL A 230 0.08 -1.14 13.25
C VAL A 230 -0.81 -1.46 12.04
N TYR A 231 -0.45 -1.02 10.83
CA TYR A 231 -1.18 -1.38 9.62
C TYR A 231 -1.24 -2.89 9.43
N GLY A 232 -0.11 -3.57 9.58
CA GLY A 232 -0.06 -5.03 9.46
C GLY A 232 -0.93 -5.75 10.50
N ILE A 233 -0.93 -5.29 11.75
CA ILE A 233 -1.79 -5.86 12.80
C ILE A 233 -3.27 -5.67 12.47
N VAL A 234 -3.67 -4.46 12.10
CA VAL A 234 -5.07 -4.14 11.78
C VAL A 234 -5.53 -4.97 10.59
N ASP A 235 -4.72 -5.05 9.54
CA ASP A 235 -5.05 -5.83 8.36
C ASP A 235 -5.23 -7.31 8.70
N ASN A 236 -4.32 -7.90 9.47
CA ASN A 236 -4.36 -9.32 9.83
C ASN A 236 -5.50 -9.67 10.80
N SER A 237 -5.88 -8.74 11.68
CA SER A 237 -6.91 -8.99 12.70
C SER A 237 -8.32 -8.59 12.27
N ARG A 238 -8.43 -7.58 11.40
CA ARG A 238 -9.69 -6.90 11.08
C ARG A 238 -9.93 -6.67 9.60
N GLY A 239 -8.96 -6.96 8.74
CA GLY A 239 -8.99 -6.71 7.32
C GLY A 239 -8.58 -5.28 6.96
N VAL A 240 -8.01 -5.13 5.75
CA VAL A 240 -7.51 -3.87 5.18
C VAL A 240 -8.58 -2.75 5.09
N TRP A 241 -9.85 -3.11 5.18
CA TRP A 241 -10.99 -2.19 5.17
C TRP A 241 -11.22 -1.48 6.52
N LYS A 242 -10.60 -1.91 7.63
CA LYS A 242 -10.60 -1.15 8.88
C LYS A 242 -9.55 -0.03 8.83
N ALA A 243 -9.99 1.20 9.09
CA ALA A 243 -9.11 2.34 9.31
C ALA A 243 -8.06 2.06 10.41
N PRO A 244 -6.75 2.25 10.17
CA PRO A 244 -5.68 2.03 11.15
C PRO A 244 -5.54 3.21 12.12
N ALA A 245 -6.66 3.65 12.70
CA ALA A 245 -6.74 4.72 13.69
C ALA A 245 -7.41 4.21 14.98
N ASN A 246 -7.15 4.93 16.08
CA ASN A 246 -7.48 4.52 17.44
C ASN A 246 -6.80 3.21 17.85
N GLU A 247 -5.61 2.97 17.31
CA GLU A 247 -4.78 1.81 17.60
C GLU A 247 -3.60 2.24 18.47
N SER A 248 -3.36 1.50 19.55
CA SER A 248 -2.31 1.81 20.51
C SER A 248 -0.97 1.22 20.06
N ALA A 249 0.07 2.04 20.13
CA ALA A 249 1.44 1.64 19.93
C ALA A 249 2.01 0.95 21.17
N ARG A 250 2.94 0.04 20.94
CA ARG A 250 3.63 -0.75 21.97
C ARG A 250 5.09 -0.33 22.04
N TYR A 251 5.72 -0.53 23.19
CA TYR A 251 7.16 -0.33 23.39
C TYR A 251 7.68 1.09 23.10
N VAL A 252 6.80 2.10 23.10
CA VAL A 252 7.14 3.52 23.06
C VAL A 252 6.72 4.20 24.36
N THR A 253 7.52 5.14 24.85
CA THR A 253 7.25 5.86 26.11
C THR A 253 6.51 7.17 25.89
N GLY A 254 6.55 7.72 24.67
CA GLY A 254 6.06 9.06 24.40
C GLY A 254 6.12 9.45 22.94
N CYS A 255 5.57 10.63 22.66
CA CYS A 255 5.83 11.40 21.47
C CYS A 255 6.93 12.44 21.75
N SER A 256 7.68 12.87 20.74
CA SER A 256 8.62 14.00 20.85
C SER A 256 7.88 15.28 21.26
N ILE A 257 6.71 15.51 20.67
CA ILE A 257 5.88 16.69 20.88
C ILE A 257 4.51 16.26 21.41
N LYS A 258 4.04 16.92 22.48
CA LYS A 258 2.68 16.70 22.99
C LYS A 258 1.70 17.63 22.28
N LEU A 259 0.79 17.05 21.49
CA LEU A 259 -0.21 17.81 20.75
C LEU A 259 -1.45 18.12 21.59
N THR A 260 -1.94 19.35 21.47
CA THR A 260 -3.28 19.75 21.91
C THR A 260 -4.33 19.36 20.87
N GLN A 261 -5.61 19.32 21.28
CA GLN A 261 -6.70 19.03 20.35
C GLN A 261 -6.78 20.02 19.18
N ALA A 262 -6.54 21.31 19.43
CA ALA A 262 -6.51 22.32 18.37
C ALA A 262 -5.40 22.06 17.34
N GLN A 263 -4.22 21.63 17.80
CA GLN A 263 -3.10 21.25 16.93
C GLN A 263 -3.42 19.98 16.12
N VAL A 264 -4.03 18.96 16.73
CA VAL A 264 -4.50 17.76 16.01
C VAL A 264 -5.49 18.13 14.89
N MET A 265 -6.42 19.04 15.16
CA MET A 265 -7.36 19.52 14.14
C MET A 265 -6.65 20.28 13.02
N LYS A 266 -5.66 21.12 13.34
CA LYS A 266 -4.83 21.85 12.35
C LYS A 266 -4.07 20.90 11.42
N LEU A 267 -3.62 19.75 11.91
CA LEU A 267 -2.94 18.71 11.13
C LEU A 267 -3.90 17.96 10.21
N THR A 268 -5.00 17.47 10.79
CA THR A 268 -5.89 16.49 10.14
C THR A 268 -6.93 17.14 9.23
N SER A 269 -7.40 18.34 9.57
CA SER A 269 -8.42 19.11 8.82
C SER A 269 -7.95 20.55 8.64
N PRO A 270 -6.90 20.78 7.83
CA PRO A 270 -6.35 22.11 7.60
C PRO A 270 -7.40 23.11 7.09
N SER A 271 -7.42 24.31 7.67
CA SER A 271 -8.20 25.43 7.15
C SER A 271 -7.59 26.08 5.91
N ASP A 272 -6.30 25.86 5.69
CA ASP A 272 -5.54 26.38 4.53
C ASP A 272 -5.70 25.52 3.27
N GLY A 273 -6.46 24.42 3.33
CA GLY A 273 -6.62 23.48 2.23
C GLY A 273 -5.37 22.65 1.91
N GLY A 274 -4.35 22.68 2.78
CA GLY A 274 -3.14 21.88 2.62
C GLY A 274 -3.40 20.38 2.80
N VAL A 275 -2.38 19.57 2.52
CA VAL A 275 -2.48 18.11 2.70
C VAL A 275 -2.78 17.71 4.15
N ASN A 276 -3.52 16.62 4.35
CA ASN A 276 -3.78 16.10 5.68
C ASN A 276 -2.53 15.43 6.26
N ILE A 277 -2.34 15.60 7.57
CA ILE A 277 -1.30 14.92 8.34
C ILE A 277 -2.00 14.22 9.51
N ASN A 278 -1.70 12.94 9.73
CA ASN A 278 -2.26 12.17 10.84
C ASN A 278 -1.45 12.43 12.10
N ALA A 279 -2.14 12.53 13.25
CA ALA A 279 -1.48 12.78 14.52
C ALA A 279 -1.14 11.47 15.24
N ILE A 280 -0.06 11.46 16.02
CA ILE A 280 0.21 10.45 17.04
C ILE A 280 0.15 11.15 18.39
N ILE A 281 -0.75 10.70 19.27
CA ILE A 281 -1.02 11.37 20.53
C ILE A 281 -0.85 10.42 21.71
N LEU A 282 -0.59 10.98 22.89
CA LEU A 282 -0.81 10.28 24.15
C LEU A 282 -2.28 10.38 24.54
N ALA A 283 -3.05 9.33 24.24
CA ALA A 283 -4.46 9.24 24.59
C ALA A 283 -4.60 8.80 26.06
N PRO A 284 -5.30 9.58 26.92
CA PRO A 284 -5.48 9.24 28.33
C PRO A 284 -6.12 7.85 28.51
N GLY A 285 -5.50 6.99 29.32
CA GLY A 285 -5.99 5.63 29.60
C GLY A 285 -5.75 4.60 28.51
N VAL A 286 -5.28 5.00 27.32
CA VAL A 286 -5.00 4.10 26.18
C VAL A 286 -3.50 4.01 25.87
N GLY A 287 -2.77 5.12 26.03
CA GLY A 287 -1.34 5.22 25.69
C GLY A 287 -1.10 5.93 24.35
N ILE A 288 0.09 5.73 23.77
CA ILE A 288 0.45 6.33 22.49
C ILE A 288 -0.41 5.74 21.39
N THR A 289 -1.13 6.59 20.66
CA THR A 289 -2.23 6.17 19.77
C THR A 289 -2.12 6.86 18.42
N LEU A 290 -2.33 6.10 17.34
CA LEU A 290 -2.49 6.65 15.99
C LEU A 290 -3.86 7.35 15.90
N TRP A 291 -3.82 8.66 15.72
CA TRP A 291 -4.98 9.54 15.71
C TRP A 291 -5.18 10.17 14.33
N GLY A 292 -5.70 9.35 13.41
CA GLY A 292 -6.02 9.75 12.04
C GLY A 292 -5.88 8.59 11.08
N ALA A 293 -6.74 8.56 10.07
CA ALA A 293 -6.71 7.58 8.98
C ALA A 293 -6.87 8.25 7.61
N ARG A 294 -6.33 9.45 7.45
CA ARG A 294 -6.40 10.22 6.20
C ARG A 294 -5.13 10.02 5.36
N THR A 295 -5.32 9.93 4.04
CA THR A 295 -4.24 10.10 3.06
C THR A 295 -3.89 11.58 2.95
N LEU A 296 -2.90 11.93 2.12
CA LEU A 296 -2.50 13.33 1.93
C LEU A 296 -3.56 14.16 1.17
N ILE A 297 -4.54 13.52 0.52
CA ILE A 297 -5.59 14.19 -0.28
C ILE A 297 -6.39 15.21 0.56
N PRO A 298 -6.34 16.52 0.28
CA PRO A 298 -7.17 17.49 0.99
C PRO A 298 -8.67 17.38 0.65
N GLU A 299 -9.00 16.95 -0.57
CA GLU A 299 -10.37 16.87 -1.06
C GLU A 299 -11.22 15.83 -0.31
N ALA A 300 -12.50 16.15 -0.13
CA ALA A 300 -13.49 15.29 0.52
C ALA A 300 -13.99 14.14 -0.40
N VAL A 301 -13.06 13.38 -0.97
CA VAL A 301 -13.33 12.20 -1.79
C VAL A 301 -13.14 10.89 -0.99
N PRO A 302 -13.75 9.76 -1.39
CA PRO A 302 -13.60 8.50 -0.64
C PRO A 302 -12.14 8.05 -0.45
N ALA A 303 -11.27 8.30 -1.43
CA ALA A 303 -9.84 7.98 -1.37
C ALA A 303 -9.05 8.82 -0.36
N ARG A 304 -9.68 9.82 0.28
CA ARG A 304 -9.12 10.54 1.43
C ARG A 304 -8.82 9.62 2.61
N PHE A 305 -9.46 8.46 2.69
CA PHE A 305 -9.26 7.52 3.78
C PHE A 305 -8.29 6.40 3.42
N ILE A 306 -7.34 6.14 4.32
CA ILE A 306 -6.29 5.13 4.17
C ILE A 306 -6.88 3.75 3.91
N ASN A 307 -7.86 3.31 4.72
CA ASN A 307 -8.50 2.01 4.54
C ASN A 307 -9.24 1.89 3.20
N VAL A 308 -9.89 2.97 2.75
CA VAL A 308 -10.60 2.97 1.47
C VAL A 308 -9.60 2.82 0.32
N LYS A 309 -8.54 3.64 0.28
CA LYS A 309 -7.52 3.53 -0.76
C LYS A 309 -6.84 2.16 -0.73
N ARG A 310 -6.32 1.74 0.44
CA ARG A 310 -5.59 0.47 0.57
C ARG A 310 -6.46 -0.72 0.16
N THR A 311 -7.74 -0.73 0.52
CA THR A 311 -8.66 -1.80 0.10
C THR A 311 -8.90 -1.78 -1.42
N LEU A 312 -9.06 -0.60 -2.03
CA LEU A 312 -9.20 -0.51 -3.49
C LEU A 312 -7.93 -1.01 -4.21
N SER A 313 -6.74 -0.64 -3.72
CA SER A 313 -5.46 -1.13 -4.25
C SER A 313 -5.31 -2.64 -4.07
N PHE A 314 -5.70 -3.18 -2.91
CA PHE A 314 -5.72 -4.61 -2.61
C PHE A 314 -6.62 -5.39 -3.57
N LEU A 315 -7.87 -4.96 -3.76
CA LEU A 315 -8.82 -5.59 -4.66
C LEU A 315 -8.33 -5.51 -6.11
N LYS A 316 -7.85 -4.33 -6.56
CA LYS A 316 -7.28 -4.16 -7.91
C LYS A 316 -6.14 -5.14 -8.14
N SER A 317 -5.19 -5.23 -7.22
CA SER A 317 -3.99 -6.06 -7.37
C SER A 317 -4.31 -7.55 -7.38
N SER A 318 -5.15 -7.99 -6.44
CA SER A 318 -5.57 -9.40 -6.32
C SER A 318 -6.31 -9.87 -7.57
N ILE A 319 -7.27 -9.06 -8.04
CA ILE A 319 -8.06 -9.37 -9.24
C ILE A 319 -7.16 -9.32 -10.48
N SER A 320 -6.36 -8.27 -10.66
CA SER A 320 -5.52 -8.11 -11.86
C SER A 320 -4.48 -9.21 -11.99
N SER A 321 -3.79 -9.54 -10.90
CA SER A 321 -2.78 -10.61 -10.88
C SER A 321 -3.39 -11.98 -11.21
N SER A 322 -4.60 -12.25 -10.70
CA SER A 322 -5.30 -13.51 -10.92
C SER A 322 -5.83 -13.61 -12.36
N LEU A 323 -6.44 -12.55 -12.89
CA LEU A 323 -7.03 -12.56 -14.23
C LEU A 323 -6.01 -12.76 -15.37
N ASN A 324 -4.71 -12.80 -15.07
CA ASN A 324 -3.67 -13.17 -16.03
C ASN A 324 -3.88 -14.55 -16.70
N CYS A 325 -4.66 -15.44 -16.09
CA CYS A 325 -5.03 -16.72 -16.70
C CYS A 325 -5.90 -16.58 -17.96
N PHE A 326 -6.64 -15.47 -18.09
CA PHE A 326 -7.45 -15.18 -19.27
C PHE A 326 -6.66 -14.45 -20.37
N LEU A 327 -5.37 -14.17 -20.15
CA LEU A 327 -4.52 -13.63 -21.21
C LEU A 327 -4.42 -14.66 -22.33
N CYS A 328 -4.55 -14.20 -23.57
CA CYS A 328 -4.58 -15.02 -24.78
C CYS A 328 -5.82 -15.92 -24.99
N GLU A 329 -6.80 -15.91 -24.08
CA GLU A 329 -8.11 -16.52 -24.34
C GLU A 329 -8.87 -15.75 -25.45
N PRO A 330 -9.82 -16.39 -26.14
CA PRO A 330 -10.66 -15.70 -27.12
C PRO A 330 -11.40 -14.52 -26.49
N ASN A 331 -11.32 -13.33 -27.12
CA ASN A 331 -12.12 -12.16 -26.73
C ASN A 331 -13.59 -12.38 -27.15
N SER A 332 -14.36 -13.07 -26.32
CA SER A 332 -15.71 -13.56 -26.61
C SER A 332 -16.66 -13.35 -25.43
N PRO A 333 -17.99 -13.29 -25.66
CA PRO A 333 -18.98 -13.23 -24.59
C PRO A 333 -18.84 -14.36 -23.55
N GLU A 334 -18.36 -15.53 -23.96
CA GLU A 334 -18.12 -16.68 -23.07
C GLU A 334 -17.00 -16.36 -22.07
N THR A 335 -15.87 -15.84 -22.55
CA THR A 335 -14.75 -15.39 -21.71
C THR A 335 -15.16 -14.26 -20.77
N TRP A 336 -15.93 -13.29 -21.25
CA TRP A 336 -16.42 -12.17 -20.42
C TRP A 336 -17.30 -12.65 -19.27
N ARG A 337 -18.26 -13.55 -19.54
CA ARG A 337 -19.11 -14.15 -18.50
C ARG A 337 -18.28 -14.96 -17.49
N SER A 338 -17.23 -15.65 -17.94
CA SER A 338 -16.32 -16.39 -17.05
C SER A 338 -15.57 -15.45 -16.10
N ILE A 339 -15.04 -14.34 -16.63
CA ILE A 339 -14.40 -13.29 -15.83
C ILE A 339 -15.39 -12.70 -14.82
N GLU A 340 -16.58 -12.29 -15.27
CA GLU A 340 -17.62 -11.71 -14.40
C GLU A 340 -17.99 -12.66 -13.26
N LYS A 341 -18.22 -13.94 -13.57
CA LYS A 341 -18.56 -14.97 -12.58
C LYS A 341 -17.44 -15.15 -11.56
N THR A 342 -16.20 -15.24 -12.02
CA THR A 342 -15.02 -15.41 -11.16
C THR A 342 -14.88 -14.22 -10.20
N VAL A 343 -14.87 -13.00 -10.74
CA VAL A 343 -14.68 -11.78 -9.93
C VAL A 343 -15.85 -11.61 -8.97
N SER A 344 -17.08 -11.87 -9.40
CA SER A 344 -18.26 -11.79 -8.54
C SER A 344 -18.20 -12.79 -7.39
N SER A 345 -17.78 -14.03 -7.65
CA SER A 345 -17.62 -15.04 -6.59
C SER A 345 -16.58 -14.64 -5.55
N TYR A 346 -15.47 -14.01 -5.97
CA TYR A 346 -14.45 -13.51 -5.06
C TYR A 346 -14.96 -12.33 -4.21
N LEU A 347 -15.59 -11.34 -4.84
CA LEU A 347 -16.15 -10.17 -4.14
C LEU A 347 -17.27 -10.57 -3.17
N GLU A 348 -18.01 -11.63 -3.47
CA GLU A 348 -18.99 -12.21 -2.55
C GLU A 348 -18.31 -12.80 -1.31
N GLY A 349 -17.20 -13.51 -1.47
CA GLY A 349 -16.38 -13.95 -0.33
C GLY A 349 -15.86 -12.78 0.51
N PHE A 350 -15.43 -11.70 -0.14
CA PHE A 350 -14.99 -10.47 0.55
C PHE A 350 -16.15 -9.77 1.29
N ARG A 351 -17.36 -9.76 0.71
CA ARG A 351 -18.59 -9.23 1.33
C ARG A 351 -18.94 -10.00 2.59
N LEU A 352 -18.89 -11.33 2.55
CA LEU A 352 -19.22 -12.20 3.69
C LEU A 352 -18.27 -11.99 4.88
N ARG A 353 -17.05 -11.50 4.65
CA ARG A 353 -16.11 -11.08 5.71
C ARG A 353 -16.36 -9.66 6.24
N GLY A 354 -17.37 -8.97 5.72
CA GLY A 354 -17.74 -7.61 6.14
C GLY A 354 -16.87 -6.51 5.52
N GLY A 355 -16.26 -6.75 4.36
CA GLY A 355 -15.37 -5.78 3.72
C GLY A 355 -16.06 -4.64 2.96
N PHE A 356 -17.37 -4.72 2.74
CA PHE A 356 -18.14 -3.72 2.01
C PHE A 356 -19.22 -3.06 2.86
N PHE A 357 -19.63 -1.87 2.42
CA PHE A 357 -20.80 -1.18 2.90
C PHE A 357 -22.04 -1.74 2.18
N GLY A 358 -22.96 -2.37 2.91
CA GLY A 358 -24.18 -2.97 2.36
C GLY A 358 -24.42 -4.39 2.86
N THR A 359 -25.62 -4.90 2.61
CA THR A 359 -26.02 -6.24 3.09
C THR A 359 -26.24 -7.23 1.95
N SER A 360 -26.63 -6.75 0.77
CA SER A 360 -26.81 -7.56 -0.43
C SER A 360 -25.66 -7.38 -1.43
N SER A 361 -25.41 -8.38 -2.28
CA SER A 361 -24.34 -8.30 -3.29
C SER A 361 -24.55 -7.11 -4.25
N ALA A 362 -25.80 -6.81 -4.61
CA ALA A 362 -26.15 -5.71 -5.51
C ALA A 362 -25.89 -4.31 -4.91
N GLU A 363 -25.94 -4.17 -3.59
CA GLU A 363 -25.53 -2.95 -2.88
C GLU A 363 -24.01 -2.84 -2.78
N CYS A 364 -23.33 -3.98 -2.61
CA CYS A 364 -21.90 -4.02 -2.31
C CYS A 364 -21.02 -3.88 -3.54
N PHE A 365 -21.35 -4.52 -4.67
CA PHE A 365 -20.50 -4.49 -5.85
C PHE A 365 -21.24 -4.74 -7.17
N ARG A 366 -20.61 -4.31 -8.26
CA ARG A 366 -21.01 -4.62 -9.64
C ARG A 366 -19.77 -4.93 -10.47
N VAL A 367 -19.87 -5.97 -11.29
CA VAL A 367 -18.83 -6.37 -12.24
C VAL A 367 -19.42 -6.36 -13.63
N SER A 368 -18.67 -5.83 -14.60
CA SER A 368 -18.96 -6.03 -16.02
C SER A 368 -17.68 -6.25 -16.80
N ALA A 369 -17.70 -7.17 -17.75
CA ALA A 369 -16.60 -7.43 -18.68
C ALA A 369 -17.10 -7.33 -20.13
N GLY A 370 -16.27 -6.80 -21.01
CA GLY A 370 -16.62 -6.66 -22.42
C GLY A 370 -15.46 -6.21 -23.28
N SER A 371 -15.71 -6.12 -24.59
CA SER A 371 -14.76 -5.52 -25.52
C SER A 371 -14.55 -4.04 -25.20
N ALA A 372 -13.29 -3.60 -25.20
CA ALA A 372 -13.00 -2.17 -25.05
C ALA A 372 -13.57 -1.35 -26.22
N ALA A 373 -13.63 -1.91 -27.43
CA ALA A 373 -14.23 -1.26 -28.59
C ALA A 373 -15.70 -0.87 -28.38
N ASP A 374 -16.47 -1.73 -27.69
CA ASP A 374 -17.91 -1.50 -27.43
C ASP A 374 -18.15 -0.55 -26.25
N SER A 375 -17.11 -0.27 -25.46
CA SER A 375 -17.20 0.55 -24.26
C SER A 375 -17.06 2.06 -24.53
N GLY A 376 -16.71 2.45 -25.76
CA GLY A 376 -16.44 3.85 -26.13
C GLY A 376 -15.24 4.47 -25.41
N ILE A 377 -14.41 3.66 -24.77
CA ILE A 377 -13.18 4.10 -24.10
C ILE A 377 -12.06 4.05 -25.10
N ASP A 378 -11.50 5.22 -25.41
CA ASP A 378 -10.32 5.35 -26.25
C ASP A 378 -9.11 4.83 -25.47
N SER A 379 -8.71 3.58 -25.75
CA SER A 379 -7.53 3.01 -25.11
C SER A 379 -6.29 3.55 -25.80
N HIS A 380 -5.81 4.69 -25.32
CA HIS A 380 -4.65 5.42 -25.88
C HIS A 380 -3.36 4.57 -26.00
N GLU A 381 -3.28 3.46 -25.28
CA GLU A 381 -2.11 2.59 -25.25
C GLU A 381 -2.21 1.34 -26.14
N TRP A 382 -3.40 0.82 -26.48
CA TRP A 382 -3.53 -0.47 -27.19
C TRP A 382 -4.79 -0.58 -28.06
N PRO A 383 -4.80 -1.46 -29.09
CA PRO A 383 -5.98 -1.68 -29.93
C PRO A 383 -7.22 -2.12 -29.13
N ALA A 384 -8.35 -1.46 -29.38
CA ALA A 384 -9.59 -1.66 -28.63
C ALA A 384 -10.25 -3.04 -28.90
N ASP A 385 -10.01 -3.62 -30.07
CA ASP A 385 -10.47 -4.94 -30.52
C ASP A 385 -9.76 -6.11 -29.79
N GLN A 386 -8.55 -5.87 -29.30
CA GLN A 386 -7.72 -6.88 -28.61
C GLN A 386 -7.76 -6.75 -27.09
N THR A 387 -8.58 -5.84 -26.56
CA THR A 387 -8.63 -5.51 -25.15
C THR A 387 -9.95 -5.96 -24.52
N ILE A 388 -9.86 -6.81 -23.49
CA ILE A 388 -10.99 -7.05 -22.57
C ILE A 388 -10.93 -6.00 -21.47
N LEU A 389 -12.01 -5.24 -21.33
CA LEU A 389 -12.20 -4.28 -20.25
C LEU A 389 -13.03 -4.90 -19.14
N VAL A 390 -12.48 -4.93 -17.93
CA VAL A 390 -13.21 -5.35 -16.72
C VAL A 390 -13.45 -4.13 -15.84
N LYS A 391 -14.71 -3.80 -15.60
CA LYS A 391 -15.15 -2.71 -14.73
C LYS A 391 -15.65 -3.29 -13.40
N VAL A 392 -15.05 -2.83 -12.31
CA VAL A 392 -15.44 -3.22 -10.94
C VAL A 392 -15.84 -1.97 -10.16
N GLU A 393 -17.08 -1.98 -9.67
CA GLU A 393 -17.66 -0.96 -8.79
C GLU A 393 -17.92 -1.60 -7.43
N VAL A 394 -17.51 -0.91 -6.35
CA VAL A 394 -17.62 -1.42 -4.97
C VAL A 394 -18.06 -0.31 -4.02
N ALA A 395 -18.86 -0.67 -3.02
CA ALA A 395 -19.31 0.19 -1.94
C ALA A 395 -18.38 0.05 -0.73
N MET A 396 -17.54 1.07 -0.51
CA MET A 396 -16.49 1.04 0.51
C MET A 396 -16.97 1.54 1.87
N ILE A 397 -16.48 0.92 2.93
CA ILE A 397 -16.72 1.36 4.31
C ILE A 397 -15.89 2.63 4.59
N LYS A 398 -16.57 3.71 4.94
CA LYS A 398 -15.94 4.94 5.44
C LYS A 398 -15.86 4.91 6.96
N PRO A 399 -14.76 5.37 7.58
CA PRO A 399 -14.68 5.46 9.03
C PRO A 399 -15.60 6.56 9.57
N GLY A 400 -16.21 6.32 10.74
CA GLY A 400 -16.85 7.38 11.52
C GLY A 400 -15.78 8.18 12.27
N GLU A 401 -15.47 9.40 11.80
CA GLU A 401 -14.46 10.26 12.41
C GLU A 401 -15.00 11.07 13.61
N PHE A 402 -16.32 11.26 13.70
CA PHE A 402 -16.99 12.10 14.69
C PHE A 402 -18.22 11.41 15.26
N ILE A 403 -18.48 11.62 16.55
CA ILE A 403 -19.67 11.15 17.27
C ILE A 403 -20.25 12.37 17.98
N GLU A 404 -21.52 12.68 17.71
CA GLU A 404 -22.31 13.69 18.42
C GLU A 404 -23.30 12.96 19.34
N LEU A 405 -23.51 13.47 20.56
CA LEU A 405 -24.39 12.88 21.59
C LEU A 405 -25.67 13.69 21.77
#